data_AF-A0A0D2KAS8-F1
#
_entry.id   AF-A0A0D2KAS8-F1
#
_cell.length_a   1.000
_cell.length_b   1.000
_cell.length_c   1.000
_cell.angle_alpha   90.00
_cell.angle_beta   90.00
_cell.angle_gamma   90.00
#
_symmetry.space_group_name_H-M   'P 1'
#
loop_
_entity.id
_entity.type
_entity.pdbx_description
1 polymer ?
#
loop_
_entity_poly.entity_id
_entity_poly.type
_entity_poly.pdbx_seq_one_letter_code
_entity_poly.pdbx_strand_id
1 'polypeptide(L)'
;MLFAWGSLINCAADFYKDGAKSAKPGASVTGGPFRLARHINWFGAWMRYSSFALISGTPPAPLAFFPLAWTMLLNLASLQERDARKAKRVADKGDVYLTTTPAVVPWRLLF
;
A
#
# COMPACT_ATOMS: atom_id res chain seq x y z
N MET A 1 -11.17 7.09 14.78
CA MET A 1 -10.62 7.87 13.65
C MET A 1 -9.66 7.09 12.76
N LEU A 2 -8.70 6.34 13.31
CA LEU A 2 -7.72 5.59 12.49
C LEU A 2 -8.35 4.59 11.52
N PHE A 3 -9.37 3.84 11.96
CA PHE A 3 -10.14 2.93 11.10
C PHE A 3 -10.77 3.64 9.89
N ALA A 4 -11.43 4.78 10.13
CA ALA A 4 -12.12 5.54 9.09
C ALA A 4 -11.13 6.10 8.06
N TRP A 5 -10.02 6.71 8.52
CA TRP A 5 -8.96 7.19 7.63
C TRP A 5 -8.30 6.06 6.85
N GLY A 6 -7.98 4.94 7.50
CA GLY A 6 -7.42 3.78 6.82
C GLY A 6 -8.34 3.21 5.74
N SER A 7 -9.65 3.18 6.02
CA SER A 7 -10.68 2.75 5.07
C SER A 7 -10.79 3.71 3.89
N LEU A 8 -10.81 5.02 4.15
CA LEU A 8 -10.86 6.05 3.12
C LEU A 8 -9.63 5.97 2.20
N ILE A 9 -8.42 5.90 2.76
CA ILE A 9 -7.17 5.83 1.97
C ILE A 9 -7.15 4.56 1.11
N ASN A 10 -7.49 3.41 1.70
CA ASN A 10 -7.50 2.15 0.98
C ASN A 10 -8.51 2.18 -0.18
N CYS A 11 -9.75 2.60 0.10
CA CYS A 11 -10.82 2.65 -0.87
C CYS A 11 -10.56 3.68 -1.99
N ALA A 12 -10.13 4.90 -1.64
CA ALA A 12 -9.81 5.94 -2.61
C ALA A 12 -8.66 5.54 -3.54
N ALA A 13 -7.64 4.84 -3.00
CA ALA A 13 -6.54 4.35 -3.80
C ALA A 13 -7.00 3.28 -4.82
N ASP A 14 -7.88 2.36 -4.42
CA ASP A 14 -8.39 1.33 -5.32
C ASP A 14 -9.32 1.94 -6.39
N PHE A 15 -10.24 2.84 -6.02
CA PHE A 15 -11.07 3.57 -7.00
C PHE A 15 -10.24 4.37 -7.99
N TYR A 16 -9.22 5.11 -7.52
CA TYR A 16 -8.34 5.88 -8.38
C TYR A 16 -7.58 4.97 -9.35
N LYS A 17 -7.06 3.85 -8.85
CA LYS A 17 -6.31 2.87 -9.64
C LYS A 17 -7.17 2.25 -10.73
N ASP A 18 -8.40 1.87 -10.40
CA ASP A 18 -9.32 1.25 -11.36
C ASP A 18 -9.74 2.27 -12.43
N GLY A 19 -10.09 3.49 -12.04
CA GLY A 19 -10.36 4.57 -13.00
C GLY A 19 -9.17 4.85 -13.93
N ALA A 20 -7.96 4.96 -13.38
CA ALA A 20 -6.75 5.21 -14.16
C ALA A 20 -6.41 4.07 -15.12
N LYS A 21 -6.59 2.82 -14.69
CA LYS A 21 -6.35 1.63 -15.53
C LYS A 21 -7.39 1.47 -16.64
N SER A 22 -8.64 1.80 -16.36
CA SER A 22 -9.70 1.81 -17.38
C SER A 22 -9.45 2.88 -18.44
N ALA A 23 -8.95 4.05 -18.03
CA ALA A 23 -8.61 5.13 -18.96
C ALA A 23 -7.36 4.84 -19.81
N LYS A 24 -6.33 4.20 -19.23
CA LYS A 24 -5.08 3.86 -19.93
C LYS A 24 -4.61 2.43 -19.57
N PRO A 25 -5.14 1.40 -20.24
CA PRO A 25 -4.76 0.02 -19.98
C PRO A 25 -3.26 -0.20 -20.15
N GLY A 26 -2.65 -0.94 -19.21
CA GLY A 26 -1.23 -1.28 -19.26
C GLY A 26 -0.24 -0.16 -18.90
N ALA A 27 -0.73 1.06 -18.63
CA ALA A 27 0.08 2.17 -18.13
C ALA A 27 0.30 2.08 -16.61
N SER A 28 1.35 2.74 -16.10
CA SER A 28 1.55 2.89 -14.66
C SER A 28 0.61 3.95 -14.10
N VAL A 29 0.04 3.65 -12.93
CA VAL A 29 -0.76 4.61 -12.17
C VAL A 29 0.20 5.41 -11.30
N THR A 30 0.47 6.65 -11.69
CA THR A 30 1.49 7.51 -11.09
C THR A 30 0.92 8.75 -10.40
N GLY A 31 -0.33 9.09 -10.70
CA GLY A 31 -1.01 10.27 -10.15
C GLY A 31 -1.75 10.01 -8.84
N GLY A 32 -2.33 11.08 -8.28
CA GLY A 32 -3.15 11.01 -7.07
C GLY A 32 -2.39 10.40 -5.88
N PRO A 33 -3.03 9.54 -5.07
CA PRO A 33 -2.40 8.90 -3.91
C PRO A 33 -1.12 8.10 -4.22
N PHE A 34 -0.97 7.63 -5.46
CA PHE A 34 0.18 6.82 -5.88
C PHE A 34 1.49 7.62 -6.01
N ARG A 35 1.42 8.96 -5.97
CA ARG A 35 2.63 9.82 -5.91
C ARG A 35 3.43 9.59 -4.63
N LEU A 36 2.78 9.11 -3.56
CA LEU A 36 3.41 8.91 -2.24
C LEU A 36 4.06 7.53 -2.12
N ALA A 37 3.36 6.49 -2.61
CA ALA A 37 3.83 5.12 -2.57
C ALA A 37 3.14 4.26 -3.63
N ARG A 38 3.88 3.30 -4.19
CA ARG A 38 3.38 2.36 -5.22
C ARG A 38 2.24 1.48 -4.70
N HIS A 39 2.22 1.23 -3.39
CA HIS A 39 1.19 0.44 -2.70
C HIS A 39 0.55 1.23 -1.55
N ILE A 40 0.12 2.46 -1.83
CA ILE A 40 -0.55 3.33 -0.85
C ILE A 40 -1.81 2.70 -0.22
N ASN A 41 -2.49 1.80 -0.94
CA ASN A 41 -3.63 1.07 -0.39
C ASN A 41 -3.23 0.11 0.75
N TRP A 42 -2.00 -0.39 0.77
CA TRP A 42 -1.46 -1.18 1.89
C TRP A 42 -1.36 -0.36 3.15
N PHE A 43 -0.94 0.91 3.05
CA PHE A 43 -0.89 1.81 4.20
C PHE A 43 -2.27 2.01 4.82
N GLY A 44 -3.31 2.23 4.00
CA GLY A 44 -4.69 2.30 4.49
C GLY A 44 -5.16 0.99 5.15
N ALA A 45 -4.76 -0.17 4.60
CA ALA A 45 -5.04 -1.47 5.22
C ALA A 45 -4.35 -1.60 6.59
N TRP A 46 -3.08 -1.22 6.69
CA TRP A 46 -2.33 -1.25 7.95
C TRP A 46 -2.95 -0.33 8.99
N MET A 47 -3.36 0.89 8.63
CA MET A 47 -4.09 1.79 9.54
C MET A 47 -5.38 1.17 10.07
N ARG A 48 -6.15 0.47 9.22
CA ARG A 48 -7.36 -0.26 9.66
C ARG A 48 -7.01 -1.32 10.70
N TYR A 49 -6.03 -2.17 10.43
CA TYR A 49 -5.68 -3.25 11.35
C TYR A 49 -5.00 -2.75 12.63
N SER A 50 -4.19 -1.70 12.54
CA SER A 50 -3.66 -1.01 13.72
C SER A 50 -4.77 -0.47 14.62
N SER A 51 -5.89 0.00 14.05
CA SER A 51 -7.00 0.48 14.87
C SER A 51 -7.63 -0.61 15.74
N PHE A 52 -7.71 -1.85 15.24
CA PHE A 52 -8.22 -2.98 16.03
C PHE A 52 -7.25 -3.36 17.15
N ALA A 53 -5.94 -3.34 16.88
CA ALA A 53 -4.91 -3.59 17.88
C ALA A 53 -4.92 -2.53 19.00
N LEU A 54 -5.25 -1.27 18.68
CA LEU A 54 -5.35 -0.20 19.68
C LEU A 54 -6.64 -0.29 20.52
N ILE A 55 -7.76 -0.71 19.93
CA ILE A 55 -9.05 -0.81 20.63
C ILE A 55 -9.09 -2.02 21.59
N SER A 56 -8.37 -3.10 21.30
CA SER A 56 -8.41 -4.34 22.10
C SER A 56 -7.87 -4.21 23.54
N GLY A 57 -7.25 -3.09 23.90
CA GLY A 57 -7.06 -2.65 25.29
C GLY A 57 -6.23 -3.53 26.23
N THR A 58 -5.69 -4.67 25.79
CA THR A 58 -5.02 -5.66 26.65
C THR A 58 -3.60 -6.01 26.16
N PRO A 59 -2.55 -5.73 26.94
CA PRO A 59 -1.21 -6.28 26.70
C PRO A 59 -1.05 -7.68 27.31
N PRO A 60 -0.48 -8.66 26.58
CA PRO A 60 -0.52 -8.84 25.15
C PRO A 60 -1.53 -9.94 24.81
N ALA A 61 -2.55 -9.63 24.01
CA ALA A 61 -3.19 -10.66 23.18
C ALA A 61 -2.48 -10.63 21.81
N PRO A 62 -1.51 -11.54 21.55
CA PRO A 62 -0.90 -11.69 20.22
C PRO A 62 -1.92 -11.70 19.08
N LEU A 63 -3.13 -12.19 19.37
CA LEU A 63 -4.26 -12.27 18.46
C LEU A 63 -4.75 -10.91 17.95
N ALA A 64 -4.67 -9.84 18.75
CA ALA A 64 -5.10 -8.51 18.30
C ALA A 64 -4.16 -7.88 17.27
N PHE A 65 -2.86 -8.16 17.40
CA PHE A 65 -1.84 -7.74 16.43
C PHE A 65 -1.77 -8.66 15.21
N PHE A 66 -2.33 -9.87 15.31
CA PHE A 66 -2.22 -10.88 14.26
C PHE A 66 -2.69 -10.37 12.88
N PRO A 67 -3.86 -9.72 12.71
CA PRO A 67 -4.27 -9.23 11.39
C PRO A 67 -3.32 -8.18 10.80
N LEU A 68 -2.77 -7.30 11.65
CA LEU A 68 -1.81 -6.29 11.21
C LEU A 68 -0.48 -6.95 10.79
N ALA A 69 0.09 -7.79 11.67
CA ALA A 69 1.37 -8.45 11.40
C ALA A 69 1.27 -9.36 10.16
N TRP A 70 0.18 -10.12 10.05
CA TRP A 70 -0.07 -11.03 8.93
C TRP A 70 -0.17 -10.27 7.60
N THR A 71 -0.95 -9.19 7.57
CA THR A 71 -1.13 -8.41 6.34
C THR A 71 0.13 -7.64 5.95
N MET A 72 0.91 -7.14 6.92
CA MET A 72 2.24 -6.57 6.65
C MET A 72 3.20 -7.61 6.07
N LEU A 73 3.27 -8.80 6.67
CA LEU A 73 4.15 -9.87 6.22
C LEU A 73 3.83 -10.30 4.79
N LEU A 74 2.56 -10.59 4.47
CA LEU A 74 2.15 -10.97 3.12
C LEU A 74 2.43 -9.87 2.08
N ASN A 75 2.17 -8.61 2.45
CA ASN A 75 2.45 -7.48 1.58
C ASN A 75 3.95 -7.39 1.27
N LEU A 76 4.80 -7.42 2.30
CA LEU A 76 6.25 -7.31 2.15
C LEU A 76 6.87 -8.52 1.46
N ALA A 77 6.42 -9.74 1.76
CA ALA A 77 6.87 -10.96 1.08
C ALA A 77 6.55 -10.90 -0.42
N SER A 78 5.40 -10.33 -0.80
CA SER A 78 5.03 -10.17 -2.21
C SER A 78 5.90 -9.17 -2.98
N LEU A 79 6.72 -8.35 -2.30
CA LEU A 79 7.58 -7.38 -2.97
C LEU A 79 8.65 -8.04 -3.83
N GLN A 80 9.21 -9.18 -3.42
CA GLN A 80 10.25 -9.86 -4.19
C GLN A 80 9.77 -10.22 -5.60
N GLU A 81 8.59 -10.84 -5.71
CA GLU A 81 7.99 -11.15 -7.00
C GLU A 81 7.59 -9.88 -7.79
N ARG A 82 7.13 -8.84 -7.08
CA ARG A 82 6.76 -7.56 -7.70
C ARG A 82 7.98 -6.81 -8.23
N ASP A 83 9.14 -6.94 -7.60
CA ASP A 83 10.38 -6.33 -8.04
C ASP A 83 10.92 -6.98 -9.31
N ALA A 84 10.80 -8.30 -9.47
CA ALA A 84 11.08 -8.98 -10.73
C ALA A 84 10.18 -8.49 -11.88
N ARG A 85 8.87 -8.35 -11.62
CA ARG A 85 7.92 -7.77 -12.59
C ARG A 85 8.23 -6.31 -12.92
N LYS A 86 8.66 -5.54 -11.92
CA LYS A 86 9.12 -4.15 -12.09
C LYS A 86 10.37 -4.09 -12.96
N ALA A 87 11.38 -4.91 -12.71
CA ALA A 87 12.63 -4.90 -13.49
C ALA A 87 12.34 -5.14 -14.97
N LYS A 88 11.50 -6.13 -15.28
CA LYS A 88 11.01 -6.39 -16.64
C LYS A 88 10.32 -5.17 -17.26
N ARG A 89 9.42 -4.51 -16.51
CA ARG A 89 8.65 -3.37 -17.01
C ARG A 89 9.51 -2.11 -17.21
N VAL A 90 10.52 -1.91 -16.37
CA VAL A 90 11.50 -0.82 -16.54
C VAL A 90 12.33 -1.06 -17.80
N ALA A 91 12.81 -2.29 -18.02
CA ALA A 91 13.57 -2.65 -19.22
C ALA A 91 12.75 -2.50 -20.51
N ASP A 92 11.47 -2.90 -20.48
CA ASP A 92 10.58 -2.90 -21.64
C ASP A 92 10.03 -1.49 -21.97
N LYS A 93 9.62 -0.73 -20.96
CA LYS A 93 8.84 0.51 -21.12
C LYS A 93 9.51 1.77 -20.58
N GLY A 94 10.71 1.66 -20.02
CA GLY A 94 11.41 2.80 -19.42
C GLY A 94 10.64 3.44 -18.25
N ASP A 95 9.90 2.65 -17.47
CA ASP A 95 8.96 3.15 -16.46
C ASP A 95 9.66 3.73 -15.21
N VAL A 96 10.10 5.00 -15.31
CA VAL A 96 10.86 5.75 -14.28
C VAL A 96 10.10 5.88 -12.96
N TYR A 97 8.77 5.81 -12.98
CA TYR A 97 7.97 5.87 -11.74
C TYR A 97 8.32 4.73 -10.79
N LEU A 98 8.60 3.54 -11.33
CA LEU A 98 8.88 2.36 -10.52
C LEU A 98 10.20 2.48 -9.76
N THR A 99 11.16 3.27 -10.24
CA THR A 99 12.47 3.49 -9.59
C THR A 99 12.46 4.69 -8.65
N THR A 100 11.65 5.71 -8.93
CA THR A 100 11.62 6.98 -8.17
C THR A 100 10.66 6.98 -6.98
N THR A 101 9.55 6.26 -7.07
CA THR A 101 8.52 6.26 -6.01
C THR A 101 8.70 5.05 -5.08
N PRO A 102 8.67 5.20 -3.75
CA PRO A 102 8.87 4.08 -2.82
C PRO A 102 7.72 3.05 -2.86
N ALA A 103 8.01 1.79 -2.48
CA ALA A 103 7.02 0.71 -2.50
C ALA A 103 5.86 0.96 -1.51
N VAL A 104 6.24 1.36 -0.30
CA VAL A 104 5.36 1.60 0.85
C VAL A 104 5.57 3.03 1.34
N VAL A 105 4.61 3.57 2.08
CA VAL A 105 4.72 4.93 2.62
C VAL A 105 5.95 5.00 3.54
N PRO A 106 6.91 5.88 3.25
CA PRO A 106 8.10 6.01 4.09
C PRO A 106 7.73 6.70 5.41
N TRP A 107 8.30 6.21 6.51
CA TRP A 107 8.02 6.70 7.88
C TRP A 107 8.26 8.20 8.05
N ARG A 108 9.20 8.78 7.29
CA ARG A 108 9.50 10.23 7.28
C ARG A 108 8.36 11.14 6.79
N LEU A 109 7.28 10.57 6.23
CA LEU A 109 6.10 11.34 5.82
C LEU A 109 5.00 11.31 6.90
N LEU A 110 5.26 10.65 8.03
CA LEU A 110 4.29 10.48 9.12
C LEU A 110 4.58 11.40 10.31
N PHE A 111 5.66 12.20 10.26
CA PHE A 111 6.11 13.12 11.32
C PHE A 111 6.82 14.34 10.74
#